data_AF-A0A938P6N6-F1
#
_entry.id   AF-A0A938P6N6-F1
#
_cell.length_a   1.000
_cell.length_b   1.000
_cell.length_c   1.000
_cell.angle_alpha   90.00
_cell.angle_beta   90.00
_cell.angle_gamma   90.00
#
_symmetry.space_group_name_H-M   'P 1'
#
loop_
_entity.id
_entity.type
_entity.pdbx_description
1 polymer ?
#
loop_
_entity_poly.entity_id
_entity_poly.type
_entity_poly.pdbx_seq_one_letter_code
_entity_poly.pdbx_strand_id
1 'polypeptide(L)'
;MYIPNRVLDMLDVVRLRARVGPGVALNVRVTNLAAVFLGSYQTVYAGLPGPRNGPTPKLPVGFESQIGAQVSIADVTAEGAAGPDYGPAEIGLGAHVLLVGLDAGVEPLELLDLVADLFFIDLRADDL
;
A
#
# COMPACT_ATOMS: atom_id res chain seq x y z
N MET A 1 19.46 -10.19 -15.99
CA MET A 1 18.35 -9.95 -16.95
C MET A 1 17.27 -11.01 -16.74
N TYR A 2 16.64 -11.02 -15.57
CA TYR A 2 15.70 -12.06 -15.16
C TYR A 2 14.27 -11.56 -15.38
N ILE A 3 13.60 -12.11 -16.40
CA ILE A 3 12.16 -11.90 -16.68
C ILE A 3 11.27 -12.05 -15.43
N PRO A 4 11.56 -12.96 -14.47
CA PRO A 4 10.80 -13.03 -13.22
C PRO A 4 10.81 -11.74 -12.39
N ASN A 5 11.89 -10.95 -12.45
CA ASN A 5 12.00 -9.70 -11.68
C ASN A 5 10.96 -8.68 -12.16
N ARG A 6 10.74 -8.60 -13.47
CA ARG A 6 9.81 -7.63 -14.10
C ARG A 6 8.35 -7.86 -13.73
N VAL A 7 7.95 -9.12 -13.55
CA VAL A 7 6.57 -9.44 -13.15
C VAL A 7 6.35 -9.11 -11.69
N LEU A 8 7.36 -9.29 -10.83
CA LEU A 8 7.29 -8.93 -9.42
C LEU A 8 7.27 -7.40 -9.25
N ASP A 9 8.07 -6.70 -10.04
CA ASP A 9 8.14 -5.24 -10.07
C ASP A 9 6.79 -4.61 -10.47
N MET A 10 6.13 -5.14 -11.50
CA MET A 10 4.75 -4.75 -11.86
C MET A 10 3.72 -4.98 -10.74
N LEU A 11 3.92 -5.98 -9.88
CA LEU A 11 3.03 -6.25 -8.74
C LEU A 11 3.36 -5.37 -7.54
N ASP A 12 4.58 -4.86 -7.44
CA ASP A 12 5.02 -3.94 -6.39
C ASP A 12 4.56 -2.49 -6.70
N VAL A 13 4.27 -2.15 -7.98
CA VAL A 13 3.63 -0.87 -8.36
C VAL A 13 2.20 -0.73 -7.81
N VAL A 14 1.43 -1.82 -7.75
CA VAL A 14 -0.01 -1.79 -7.46
C VAL A 14 -0.34 -2.51 -6.15
N ARG A 15 -0.93 -1.79 -5.20
CA ARG A 15 -1.61 -2.41 -4.06
C ARG A 15 -3.07 -2.64 -4.40
N LEU A 16 -3.57 -3.84 -4.14
CA LEU A 16 -4.99 -4.15 -4.27
C LEU A 16 -5.38 -5.17 -3.22
N ARG A 17 -6.25 -4.80 -2.28
CA ARG A 17 -6.68 -5.66 -1.18
C ARG A 17 -8.19 -5.72 -1.09
N ALA A 18 -8.71 -6.94 -0.98
CA ALA A 18 -10.07 -7.20 -0.56
C ALA A 18 -10.06 -7.53 0.94
N ARG A 19 -10.99 -6.93 1.68
CA ARG A 19 -11.10 -7.04 3.13
C ARG A 19 -12.46 -7.60 3.51
N VAL A 20 -12.47 -8.52 4.47
CA VAL A 20 -13.69 -9.12 5.01
C VAL A 20 -13.67 -9.04 6.52
N GLY A 21 -14.68 -8.40 7.09
CA GLY A 21 -14.85 -8.22 8.54
C GLY A 21 -15.63 -6.96 8.90
N PRO A 22 -16.08 -6.83 10.16
CA PRO A 22 -16.90 -5.70 10.60
C PRO A 22 -16.14 -4.36 10.57
N GLY A 23 -16.76 -3.32 10.02
CA GLY A 23 -16.21 -1.97 10.04
C GLY A 23 -16.93 -0.98 9.12
N VAL A 24 -16.64 0.30 9.32
CA VAL A 24 -16.93 1.37 8.36
C VAL A 24 -15.72 2.28 8.32
N ALA A 25 -15.10 2.42 7.16
CA ALA A 25 -13.95 3.31 6.99
C ALA A 25 -13.84 3.86 5.57
N LEU A 26 -13.24 5.03 5.47
CA LEU A 26 -12.83 5.65 4.22
C LEU A 26 -11.37 6.10 4.35
N ASN A 27 -10.60 5.88 3.30
CA ASN A 27 -9.19 6.23 3.21
C ASN A 27 -8.93 6.87 1.85
N VAL A 28 -8.35 8.07 1.84
CA VAL A 28 -7.81 8.69 0.63
C VAL A 28 -6.37 9.10 0.94
N ARG A 29 -5.45 8.69 0.07
CA ARG A 29 -4.02 9.01 0.17
C ARG A 29 -3.53 9.53 -1.18
N VAL A 30 -2.74 10.58 -1.15
CA VAL A 30 -2.04 11.09 -2.34
C VAL A 30 -0.53 10.96 -2.17
N THR A 31 -0.03 11.16 -0.95
CA THR A 31 1.38 10.97 -0.60
C THR A 31 1.47 10.64 0.89
N ASN A 32 2.65 10.31 1.40
CA ASN A 32 2.86 10.23 2.87
C ASN A 32 2.63 11.56 3.59
N LEU A 33 2.61 12.69 2.87
CA LEU A 33 2.28 14.00 3.42
C LEU A 33 0.79 14.33 3.31
N ALA A 34 -0.01 13.59 2.54
CA ALA A 34 -1.42 13.92 2.34
C ALA A 34 -2.27 12.65 2.40
N ALA A 35 -2.72 12.34 3.62
CA ALA A 35 -3.57 11.18 3.88
C ALA A 35 -4.75 11.57 4.76
N VAL A 36 -5.93 11.10 4.38
CA VAL A 36 -7.17 11.21 5.15
C VAL A 36 -7.71 9.81 5.39
N PHE A 37 -7.75 9.42 6.66
CA PHE A 37 -8.39 8.19 7.11
C PHE A 37 -9.52 8.54 8.08
N LEU A 38 -10.68 7.91 7.92
CA LEU A 38 -11.79 8.07 8.84
C LEU A 38 -12.52 6.74 9.00
N GLY A 39 -12.54 6.21 10.22
CA GLY A 39 -13.43 5.12 10.60
C GLY A 39 -12.74 4.04 11.43
N SER A 40 -13.36 2.86 11.43
CA SER A 40 -12.86 1.69 12.13
C SER A 40 -13.21 0.41 11.41
N TYR A 41 -12.30 -0.56 11.41
CA TYR A 41 -12.57 -1.89 10.91
C TYR A 41 -11.66 -2.92 11.58
N GLN A 42 -12.15 -4.16 11.63
CA GLN A 42 -11.39 -5.35 11.99
C GLN A 42 -11.62 -6.39 10.91
N THR A 43 -10.57 -6.74 10.17
CA THR A 43 -10.71 -7.49 8.93
C THR A 43 -9.62 -8.52 8.74
N VAL A 44 -9.95 -9.56 7.98
CA VAL A 44 -8.98 -10.36 7.25
C VAL A 44 -8.89 -9.79 5.85
N TYR A 45 -7.69 -9.60 5.33
CA TYR A 45 -7.49 -9.15 3.96
C TYR A 45 -6.83 -10.23 3.12
N ALA A 46 -7.10 -10.18 1.81
CA ALA A 46 -6.41 -10.92 0.78
C ALA A 46 -6.14 -10.00 -0.42
N GLY A 47 -4.93 -10.03 -0.98
CA GLY A 47 -4.61 -9.28 -2.18
C GLY A 47 -3.12 -9.00 -2.39
N LEU A 48 -2.84 -8.08 -3.30
CA LEU A 48 -1.50 -7.60 -3.59
C LEU A 48 -1.05 -6.67 -2.46
N PRO A 49 0.08 -6.97 -1.80
CA PRO A 49 0.54 -6.20 -0.65
C PRO A 49 0.97 -4.78 -1.02
N GLY A 50 1.40 -4.55 -2.27
CA GLY A 50 1.93 -3.28 -2.74
C GLY A 50 3.46 -3.15 -2.56
N PRO A 51 3.99 -1.93 -2.66
CA PRO A 51 5.42 -1.63 -2.71
C PRO A 51 6.20 -2.20 -1.54
N ARG A 52 7.45 -2.60 -1.75
CA ARG A 52 8.31 -3.17 -0.71
C ARG A 52 9.30 -2.11 -0.21
N ASN A 53 8.85 -1.24 0.70
CA ASN A 53 9.72 -0.20 1.28
C ASN A 53 10.73 -0.73 2.34
N GLY A 54 10.81 -2.05 2.54
CA GLY A 54 11.71 -2.68 3.50
C GLY A 54 11.84 -4.20 3.31
N PRO A 55 12.81 -4.85 3.97
CA PRO A 55 13.14 -6.27 3.79
C PRO A 55 12.15 -7.22 4.50
N THR A 56 10.90 -6.81 4.64
CA THR A 56 9.85 -7.59 5.28
C THR A 56 9.00 -8.31 4.22
N PRO A 57 8.88 -9.64 4.28
CA PRO A 57 8.00 -10.36 3.36
C PRO A 57 6.54 -10.00 3.66
N LYS A 58 5.93 -9.22 2.76
CA LYS A 58 4.51 -8.88 2.84
C LYS A 58 3.70 -10.05 2.29
N LEU A 59 2.97 -10.74 3.16
CA LEU A 59 2.09 -11.83 2.76
C LEU A 59 0.84 -11.28 2.06
N PRO A 60 0.32 -11.97 1.03
CA PRO A 60 -0.90 -11.55 0.34
C PRO A 60 -2.16 -11.75 1.18
N VAL A 61 -2.05 -12.31 2.39
CA VAL A 61 -3.17 -12.54 3.32
C VAL A 61 -2.72 -12.15 4.72
N GLY A 62 -3.59 -11.48 5.47
CA GLY A 62 -3.29 -11.09 6.84
C GLY A 62 -4.49 -10.57 7.61
N PHE A 63 -4.25 -10.20 8.86
CA PHE A 63 -5.22 -9.53 9.72
C PHE A 63 -4.88 -8.05 9.79
N GLU A 64 -5.90 -7.20 9.73
CA GLU A 64 -5.76 -5.76 9.80
C GLU A 64 -6.86 -5.17 10.69
N SER A 65 -6.46 -4.34 11.64
CA SER A 65 -7.37 -3.62 12.52
C SER A 65 -6.93 -2.18 12.57
N GLN A 66 -7.82 -1.27 12.20
CA GLN A 66 -7.55 0.17 12.24
C GLN A 66 -8.75 0.88 12.85
N ILE A 67 -8.48 1.85 13.73
CA ILE A 67 -9.48 2.71 14.35
C ILE A 67 -8.89 4.10 14.40
N GLY A 68 -9.56 5.09 13.83
CA GLY A 68 -9.09 6.46 13.93
C GLY A 68 -9.73 7.45 12.97
N ALA A 69 -9.40 8.71 13.19
CA ALA A 69 -9.57 9.80 12.25
C ALA A 69 -8.20 10.44 12.08
N GLN A 70 -7.58 10.28 10.91
CA GLN A 70 -6.29 10.85 10.57
C GLN A 70 -6.50 11.86 9.45
N VAL A 71 -6.02 13.08 9.65
CA VAL A 71 -5.83 14.07 8.59
C VAL A 71 -4.38 14.50 8.71
N SER A 72 -3.53 13.94 7.86
CA SER A 72 -2.10 14.17 7.91
C SER A 72 -1.67 15.10 6.77
N ILE A 73 -0.95 16.18 7.13
CA ILE A 73 -0.18 17.05 6.21
C ILE A 73 1.33 16.66 6.25
N ALA A 74 1.72 15.85 7.23
CA ALA A 74 3.01 15.20 7.39
C ALA A 74 2.79 14.07 8.41
N ASP A 75 3.00 12.81 8.02
CA ASP A 75 2.77 11.63 8.85
C ASP A 75 3.74 11.59 10.04
N VAL A 76 3.45 12.39 11.08
CA VAL A 76 4.23 12.48 12.33
C VAL A 76 3.41 11.91 13.51
N THR A 77 2.21 11.40 13.26
CA THR A 77 1.37 10.84 14.33
C THR A 77 1.21 9.34 14.17
N ALA A 78 2.03 8.65 14.97
CA ALA A 78 1.83 7.34 15.54
C ALA A 78 1.73 6.17 14.56
N GLU A 79 2.82 5.41 14.54
CA GLU A 79 2.88 3.96 14.36
C GLU A 79 1.65 3.26 14.98
N GLY A 80 0.59 3.11 14.21
CA GLY A 80 -0.36 2.02 14.41
C GLY A 80 0.34 0.76 13.93
N ALA A 81 0.89 -0.03 14.84
CA ALA A 81 1.71 -1.23 14.60
C ALA A 81 1.04 -2.38 13.79
N ALA A 82 -0.04 -2.11 13.06
CA ALA A 82 -0.77 -3.06 12.21
C ALA A 82 -1.31 -2.43 10.91
N GLY A 83 -0.87 -1.23 10.52
CA GLY A 83 -1.24 -0.59 9.25
C GLY A 83 -0.42 -1.10 8.06
N PRO A 84 -0.91 -0.96 6.81
CA PRO A 84 -0.10 -1.21 5.62
C PRO A 84 1.15 -0.31 5.63
N ASP A 85 2.30 -0.84 5.23
CA ASP A 85 3.50 -0.04 5.00
C ASP A 85 3.38 0.62 3.61
N TYR A 86 3.12 1.93 3.61
CA TYR A 86 2.83 2.77 2.43
C TYR A 86 4.11 3.43 1.90
N GLY A 87 4.25 3.51 0.58
CA GLY A 87 5.37 4.21 -0.05
C GLY A 87 5.28 5.75 0.06
N PRO A 88 6.41 6.46 -0.06
CA PRO A 88 6.48 7.90 0.12
C PRO A 88 5.60 8.70 -0.84
N ALA A 89 5.41 8.21 -2.06
CA ALA A 89 4.58 8.86 -3.08
C ALA A 89 3.29 8.09 -3.39
N GLU A 90 2.87 7.17 -2.54
CA GLU A 90 1.74 6.30 -2.83
C GLU A 90 0.43 7.09 -2.92
N ILE A 91 -0.31 6.86 -4.00
CA ILE A 91 -1.66 7.37 -4.19
C ILE A 91 -2.62 6.20 -4.01
N GLY A 92 -3.56 6.30 -3.07
CA GLY A 92 -4.47 5.21 -2.74
C GLY A 92 -5.86 5.67 -2.32
N LEU A 93 -6.81 4.76 -2.49
CA LEU A 93 -8.20 4.92 -2.10
C LEU A 93 -8.68 3.61 -1.48
N GLY A 94 -9.30 3.71 -0.31
CA GLY A 94 -9.91 2.59 0.39
C GLY A 94 -11.30 2.95 0.91
N ALA A 95 -12.18 1.97 0.84
CA ALA A 95 -13.50 2.05 1.43
C ALA A 95 -13.86 0.71 2.07
N HIS A 96 -14.37 0.75 3.29
CA HIS A 96 -14.86 -0.40 4.03
C HIS A 96 -16.28 -0.11 4.50
N VAL A 97 -17.22 -0.98 4.16
CA VAL A 97 -18.64 -0.80 4.47
C VAL A 97 -19.19 -2.10 5.04
N LEU A 98 -19.60 -2.04 6.31
CA LEU A 98 -20.15 -3.15 7.09
C LEU A 98 -19.20 -4.34 7.16
N LEU A 99 -19.24 -5.24 6.17
CA LEU A 99 -18.49 -6.49 6.18
C LEU A 99 -17.42 -6.58 5.09
N VAL A 100 -17.46 -5.70 4.10
CA VAL A 100 -16.59 -5.77 2.92
C VAL A 100 -15.87 -4.44 2.75
N GLY A 101 -14.58 -4.53 2.46
CA GLY A 101 -13.80 -3.38 2.03
C GLY A 101 -12.89 -3.68 0.88
N LEU A 102 -12.55 -2.62 0.17
CA LEU A 102 -11.59 -2.62 -0.91
C LEU A 102 -10.60 -1.49 -0.65
N ASP A 103 -9.34 -1.76 -0.93
CA ASP A 103 -8.25 -0.80 -0.84
C ASP A 103 -7.35 -0.99 -2.05
N ALA A 104 -7.14 0.09 -2.79
CA ALA A 104 -6.32 0.12 -3.98
C ALA A 104 -5.33 1.28 -3.88
N GLY A 105 -4.10 1.05 -4.32
CA GLY A 105 -3.06 2.07 -4.34
C GLY A 105 -2.08 1.83 -5.48
N VAL A 106 -1.42 2.91 -5.89
CA VAL A 106 -0.36 2.89 -6.89
C VAL A 106 0.81 3.69 -6.33
N GLU A 107 2.01 3.17 -6.46
CA GLU A 107 3.24 3.88 -6.13
C GLU A 107 3.90 4.40 -7.42
N PRO A 108 3.79 5.71 -7.72
CA PRO A 108 4.34 6.27 -8.95
C PRO A 108 5.86 6.17 -9.02
N LEU A 109 6.55 6.12 -7.88
CA LEU A 109 8.00 5.97 -7.85
C LEU A 109 8.45 4.57 -8.30
N GLU A 110 7.72 3.50 -7.92
CA GLU A 110 7.95 2.15 -8.45
C GLU A 110 7.62 2.11 -9.94
N LEU A 111 6.55 2.79 -10.37
CA LEU A 111 6.20 2.86 -11.79
C LEU A 111 7.31 3.53 -12.61
N LEU A 112 7.94 4.58 -12.07
CA LEU A 112 9.08 5.25 -12.71
C LEU A 112 10.31 4.34 -12.76
N ASP A 113 10.57 3.57 -11.71
CA ASP A 113 11.69 2.64 -11.67
C ASP A 113 11.51 1.48 -12.66
N LEU A 114 10.31 0.89 -12.72
CA LEU A 114 9.92 -0.10 -13.75
C LEU A 114 10.15 0.42 -15.18
N VAL A 115 9.85 1.71 -15.43
CA VAL A 115 10.09 2.35 -16.73
C VAL A 115 11.58 2.60 -16.95
N ALA A 116 12.34 2.98 -15.92
CA ALA A 116 13.78 3.19 -16.00
C ALA A 116 14.52 1.86 -16.24
N ASP A 117 14.10 0.76 -15.62
CA ASP A 117 14.65 -0.58 -15.82
C ASP A 117 14.38 -1.10 -17.25
N LEU A 118 13.33 -0.62 -17.93
CA LEU A 118 13.16 -0.89 -19.37
C LEU A 118 14.34 -0.38 -20.20
N PHE A 119 15.04 0.65 -19.71
CA PHE A 119 16.26 1.22 -20.30
C PHE A 119 17.55 0.79 -19.58
N PHE A 120 17.49 -0.22 -18.70
CA PHE A 120 18.61 -0.72 -17.88
C PHE A 120 19.18 0.32 -16.91
N ILE A 121 18.32 1.21 -16.41
CA ILE A 121 18.66 2.21 -15.41
C ILE A 121 17.94 1.82 -14.11
N ASP A 122 18.71 1.51 -13.08
CA ASP A 122 18.20 1.18 -11.74
C ASP A 122 18.25 2.44 -10.86
N LEU A 123 17.08 2.99 -10.50
CA LEU A 123 17.00 4.23 -9.71
C LEU A 123 16.91 3.95 -8.21
N ARG A 124 16.40 2.79 -7.78
CA ARG A 124 16.22 2.45 -6.37
C ARG A 124 17.31 1.55 -5.79
N ALA A 125 18.17 0.99 -6.62
CA ALA A 125 19.26 0.09 -6.23
C ALA A 125 18.79 -1.08 -5.35
N ASP A 126 17.54 -1.50 -5.52
CA ASP A 126 16.91 -2.62 -4.83
C ASP A 126 17.00 -3.94 -5.64
N ASP A 127 17.48 -3.85 -6.88
CA ASP A 127 17.82 -4.98 -7.73
C ASP A 127 19.32 -5.37 -7.59
N LEU A 128 19.58 -6.63 -7.19
CA LEU A 128 20.90 -7.29 -7.27
C LEU A 128 21.06 -8.11 -8.55
#